data_AF-R4K2Q7-F1
#
_entry.id   AF-R4K2Q7-F1
#
_cell.length_a   1.000
_cell.length_b   1.000
_cell.length_c   1.000
_cell.angle_alpha   90.00
_cell.angle_beta   90.00
_cell.angle_gamma   90.00
#
_symmetry.space_group_name_H-M   'P 1'
#
loop_
_entity.id
_entity.type
_entity.pdbx_description
1 polymer ?
#
loop_
_entity_poly.entity_id
_entity_poly.type
_entity_poly.pdbx_seq_one_letter_code
_entity_poly.pdbx_strand_id
1 'polypeptide(L)' 'MIDKDKLKRAIHSSVDDTIDKMDKIDHLDYFEINIKHVKGEILCKPSFTDKNRIK' A
#
# COMPACT_ATOMS: atom_id res chain seq x y z
N MET A 1 -15.75 15.34 12.68
CA MET A 1 -14.55 14.78 13.35
C MET A 1 -14.27 13.43 12.70
N ILE A 2 -13.08 13.21 12.14
CA ILE A 2 -12.76 11.91 11.53
C ILE A 2 -12.59 10.90 12.67
N ASP A 3 -13.34 9.80 12.61
CA ASP A 3 -13.16 8.67 13.51
C ASP A 3 -11.80 8.03 13.23
N LYS A 4 -10.84 8.33 14.10
CA LYS A 4 -9.43 7.93 13.99
C LYS A 4 -9.28 6.41 13.97
N ASP A 5 -10.13 5.68 14.67
CA ASP A 5 -10.03 4.21 14.74
C ASP A 5 -10.61 3.56 13.49
N LYS A 6 -11.67 4.14 12.92
CA LYS A 6 -12.15 3.75 11.59
C LYS A 6 -11.08 4.00 10.52
N LEU A 7 -10.40 5.14 10.55
CA LEU A 7 -9.33 5.48 9.62
C LEU A 7 -8.16 4.48 9.70
N LYS A 8 -7.70 4.17 10.93
CA LYS A 8 -6.64 3.18 11.16
C LYS A 8 -7.00 1.82 10.59
N ARG A 9 -8.19 1.30 10.90
CA ARG A 9 -8.64 -0.01 10.39
C ARG A 9 -8.65 -0.08 8.87
N ALA A 10 -9.13 0.97 8.21
CA ALA A 10 -9.17 1.03 6.75
C ALA A 10 -7.76 1.08 6.13
N ILE A 11 -6.82 1.80 6.75
CA ILE A 11 -5.41 1.80 6.34
C ILE A 11 -4.80 0.41 6.48
N HIS A 12 -4.92 -0.22 7.66
CA HIS A 12 -4.36 -1.54 7.91
C HIS A 12 -4.92 -2.58 6.92
N SER A 13 -6.24 -2.62 6.73
CA SER A 13 -6.86 -3.54 5.78
C SER A 13 -6.38 -3.33 4.34
N SER A 14 -6.18 -2.08 3.90
CA SER A 14 -5.64 -1.82 2.56
C SER A 14 -4.16 -2.21 2.41
N VAL A 15 -3.36 -2.06 3.46
CA VAL A 15 -1.96 -2.48 3.47
C VAL A 15 -1.88 -4.00 3.41
N ASP A 16 -2.65 -4.70 4.23
CA ASP A 16 -2.71 -6.17 4.25
C ASP A 16 -3.11 -6.72 2.87
N ASP A 17 -4.21 -6.22 2.30
CA ASP A 17 -4.65 -6.58 0.94
C ASP A 17 -3.59 -6.34 -0.14
N THR A 18 -2.74 -5.31 0.05
CA THR A 18 -1.67 -4.99 -0.87
C THR A 18 -0.51 -5.97 -0.72
N ILE A 19 -0.11 -6.31 0.51
CA ILE A 19 0.93 -7.29 0.80
C ILE A 19 0.54 -8.67 0.28
N ASP A 20 -0.71 -9.10 0.52
CA ASP A 20 -1.23 -10.39 0.04
C ASP A 20 -1.24 -10.50 -1.50
N LYS A 21 -1.40 -9.36 -2.19
CA LYS A 21 -1.28 -9.31 -3.66
C LYS A 21 0.18 -9.36 -4.11
N MET A 22 1.11 -8.83 -3.33
CA MET A 22 2.54 -8.87 -3.64
C MET A 22 3.17 -10.23 -3.43
N ASP A 23 2.69 -11.03 -2.48
CA ASP A 23 3.14 -12.42 -2.28
C ASP A 23 2.94 -13.29 -3.54
N LYS A 24 2.00 -12.90 -4.40
CA LYS A 24 1.76 -13.55 -5.71
C LYS A 24 2.73 -13.12 -6.81
N ILE A 25 3.64 -12.19 -6.54
CA ILE A 25 4.63 -11.69 -7.48
C ILE A 25 5.96 -12.38 -7.16
N ASP A 26 6.39 -13.26 -8.08
CA ASP A 26 7.54 -14.17 -7.91
C ASP A 26 8.87 -13.45 -7.59
N HIS A 27 9.00 -12.18 -8.00
CA HIS A 27 10.18 -11.34 -7.77
C HIS A 27 9.76 -9.93 -7.31
N LEU A 28 9.72 -9.74 -6.00
CA LEU A 28 9.41 -8.46 -5.37
C LEU A 28 10.62 -7.97 -4.57
N ASP A 29 11.58 -7.35 -5.24
CA ASP A 29 12.80 -6.84 -4.59
C ASP A 29 12.54 -5.58 -3.75
N TYR A 30 11.57 -4.76 -4.17
CA TYR A 30 11.22 -3.51 -3.51
C TYR A 30 9.81 -3.04 -3.90
N PHE A 31 9.05 -2.55 -2.92
CA PHE A 31 7.81 -1.82 -3.18
C PHE A 31 7.57 -0.75 -2.11
N GLU A 32 6.85 0.30 -2.50
CA GLU A 32 6.36 1.33 -1.61
C GLU A 32 4.83 1.30 -1.61
N ILE A 33 4.21 1.55 -0.46
CA ILE A 33 2.76 1.79 -0.38
C ILE A 33 2.54 3.27 -0.11
N ASN A 34 1.92 3.96 -1.07
CA ASN A 34 1.50 5.33 -0.91
C ASN A 34 0.07 5.38 -0.38
N ILE A 35 -0.12 5.97 0.80
CA ILE A 35 -1.41 6.17 1.44
C ILE A 35 -1.78 7.65 1.33
N LYS A 36 -2.86 7.95 0.61
CA LYS A 36 -3.41 9.30 0.49
C LYS A 36 -4.81 9.35 1.08
N HIS A 37 -5.05 10.30 1.98
CA HIS A 37 -6.39 10.59 2.48
C HIS A 37 -6.89 11.90 1.87
N VAL A 38 -7.91 11.83 1.02
CA VAL A 38 -8.47 12.98 0.30
C VAL A 38 -9.97 13.02 0.50
N LYS A 39 -10.50 14.09 1.10
CA LYS A 39 -11.94 14.31 1.32
C LYS A 39 -12.69 13.15 2.00
N GLY A 40 -12.01 12.35 2.83
CA GLY A 40 -12.62 11.21 3.54
C GLY A 40 -12.39 9.86 2.86
N GLU A 41 -11.80 9.84 1.67
CA GLU A 41 -11.42 8.61 0.97
C GLU A 41 -9.95 8.28 1.25
N ILE A 42 -9.66 6.99 1.44
CA ILE A 42 -8.30 6.46 1.58
C ILE A 42 -7.93 5.77 0.28
N LEU A 43 -6.89 6.27 -0.37
CA LEU A 43 -6.29 5.68 -1.55
C LEU A 43 -4.96 5.05 -1.13
N CYS A 44 -4.92 3.72 -1.11
CA CYS A 44 -3.69 2.94 -0.94
C CYS A 44 -3.30 2.39 -2.31
N LYS A 45 -2.17 2.85 -2.83
CA LYS A 45 -1.64 2.35 -4.10
C LYS A 45 -0.19 1.89 -3.89
N PRO A 46 0.13 0.64 -4.24
CA PRO A 46 1.53 0.25 -4.34
C PRO A 46 2.18 0.96 -5.52
N SER A 47 3.42 1.38 -5.33
CA SER A 47 4.32 1.85 -6.37
C SER A 47 5.57 0.99 -6.35
N PHE A 48 5.92 0.46 -7.51
CA PHE A 48 7.15 -0.27 -7.71
C PHE A 48 8.16 0.67 -8.33
N THR A 49 9.40 0.59 -7.89
CA THR A 49 10.52 1.08 -8.68
C THR A 49 11.33 -0.13 -9.07
N ASP A 50 11.49 -0.37 -10.38
CA ASP A 50 12.51 -1.27 -10.93
C ASP A 50 13.91 -0.68 -10.67
N LYS A 51 14.24 -0.38 -9.41
CA LYS A 51 15.58 0.05 -9.01
C LYS A 51 16.32 -1.17 -8.51
N ASN A 52 16.73 -2.01 -9.46
CA ASN A 52 18.04 -2.68 -9.54
C ASN A 52 17.98 -3.93 -10.43
N ARG A 53 17.88 -3.73 -11.74
CA ARG A 53 18.68 -4.57 -12.64
C ARG A 53 20.08 -3.96 -12.68
N ILE A 54 20.83 -4.07 -11.58
CA ILE A 54 22.27 -3.85 -11.62
C ILE A 54 22.83 -5.03 -12.43
N LYS A 55 23.17 -4.77 -13.69
CA LYS A 55 24.03 -5.62 -14.52
C LYS A 55 25.34 -4.90 -14.73
#